data_AF-A0A917ETN2-F1
#
_entry.id   AF-A0A917ETN2-F1
#
_cell.length_a   1.000
_cell.length_b   1.000
_cell.length_c   1.000
_cell.angle_alpha   90.00
_cell.angle_beta   90.00
_cell.angle_gamma   90.00
#
_symmetry.space_group_name_H-M   'P 1'
#
loop_
_entity.id
_entity.type
_entity.pdbx_description
1 polymer ?
#
loop_
_entity_poly.entity_id
_entity_poly.type
_entity_poly.pdbx_seq_one_letter_code
_entity_poly.pdbx_strand_id
1 'polypeptide(L)'
;MSLKKKNFIFIGGVVLLFGLVYWAGISAEGPPGRTGLGDQPDLSEDDKTIVFPYYQDGDASLSFQYEVFHMTREGEEVEQVTNLHAFAGGTLFFRKSEQFLITVDRNFAGRDHDFEYWIFDRDGSSSKEVIIDIPDQREGG
;
A
#
# COMPACT_ATOMS: atom_id res chain seq x y z
N MET A 1 46.80 -26.90 -27.78
CA MET A 1 45.59 -26.19 -28.28
C MET A 1 45.91 -24.71 -28.44
N SER A 2 45.64 -24.11 -29.59
CA SER A 2 45.96 -22.69 -29.88
C SER A 2 45.22 -21.73 -28.93
N LEU A 3 45.86 -20.60 -28.59
CA LEU A 3 45.30 -19.54 -27.75
C LEU A 3 43.95 -19.03 -28.29
N LYS A 4 43.83 -18.92 -29.62
CA LYS A 4 42.58 -18.54 -30.30
C LYS A 4 41.44 -19.52 -30.00
N LYS A 5 41.75 -20.82 -29.93
CA LYS A 5 40.76 -21.88 -29.67
C LYS A 5 40.34 -21.92 -28.19
N LYS A 6 41.24 -21.59 -27.26
CA LYS A 6 40.91 -21.44 -25.83
C LYS A 6 40.02 -20.22 -25.58
N ASN A 7 40.34 -19.07 -26.20
CA ASN A 7 39.54 -17.85 -26.07
C ASN A 7 38.14 -18.03 -26.66
N PHE A 8 38.03 -18.72 -27.80
CA PHE A 8 36.74 -19.01 -28.41
C PHE A 8 35.84 -19.87 -27.50
N ILE A 9 36.41 -20.90 -26.86
CA ILE A 9 35.68 -21.75 -25.91
C ILE A 9 35.28 -20.96 -24.66
N PHE A 10 36.19 -20.14 -24.13
CA PHE A 10 35.91 -19.33 -22.95
C PHE A 10 34.78 -18.32 -23.20
N ILE A 11 34.85 -17.56 -24.29
CA ILE A 11 33.82 -16.58 -24.65
C ILE A 11 32.48 -17.29 -24.91
N GLY A 12 32.49 -18.41 -25.63
CA GLY A 12 31.28 -19.21 -25.85
C GLY A 12 30.64 -19.70 -24.55
N GLY A 13 31.46 -20.12 -23.59
CA GLY A 13 30.99 -20.50 -22.25
C GLY A 13 30.35 -19.34 -21.48
N VAL A 14 30.95 -18.14 -21.53
CA VAL A 14 30.40 -16.95 -20.86
C VAL A 14 29.08 -16.52 -21.49
N VAL A 15 28.99 -16.52 -22.82
CA VAL A 15 27.73 -16.17 -23.53
C VAL A 15 26.63 -17.17 -23.22
N LEU A 16 26.95 -18.46 -23.16
CA LEU A 16 26.00 -19.50 -22.79
C LEU A 16 25.54 -19.36 -21.34
N LEU A 17 26.47 -19.10 -20.42
CA LEU A 17 26.14 -18.84 -19.02
C LEU A 17 25.24 -17.61 -18.87
N PHE A 18 25.55 -16.52 -19.57
CA PHE A 18 24.73 -15.31 -19.59
C PHE A 18 23.32 -15.60 -20.12
N GLY A 19 23.22 -16.35 -21.22
CA GLY A 19 21.93 -16.75 -21.78
C GLY A 19 21.10 -17.59 -20.80
N LEU A 20 21.73 -18.51 -20.06
CA LEU A 20 21.05 -19.31 -19.04
C LEU A 20 20.56 -18.48 -17.86
N VAL A 21 21.38 -17.54 -17.36
CA VAL A 21 20.99 -16.64 -16.26
C VAL A 21 19.88 -15.68 -16.71
N TYR A 22 20.00 -15.13 -17.91
CA TYR A 22 18.96 -14.27 -18.49
C TYR A 22 17.64 -15.01 -18.64
N TRP A 23 17.69 -16.24 -19.19
CA TRP A 23 16.51 -17.09 -19.34
C TRP A 23 15.87 -17.43 -17.99
N ALA A 24 16.68 -17.78 -16.99
CA ALA A 24 16.20 -18.04 -15.64
C ALA A 24 15.56 -16.79 -15.00
N GLY A 25 16.13 -15.60 -15.23
CA GLY A 25 15.60 -14.34 -14.73
C GLY A 25 14.23 -13.98 -15.28
N ILE A 26 13.98 -14.21 -16.58
CA ILE A 26 12.68 -13.94 -17.20
C ILE A 26 11.65 -15.05 -16.95
N SER A 27 12.11 -16.27 -16.63
CA SER A 27 11.24 -17.45 -16.41
C SER A 27 10.89 -17.67 -14.94
N ALA A 28 11.60 -17.03 -14.01
CA ALA A 28 11.25 -17.06 -12.62
C ALA A 28 9.96 -16.26 -12.43
N GLU A 29 8.85 -16.94 -12.16
CA GLU A 29 7.74 -16.30 -11.46
C GLU A 29 8.33 -15.75 -10.15
N GLY A 30 8.26 -14.43 -9.97
CA GLY A 30 8.69 -13.82 -8.71
C GLY A 30 7.96 -14.51 -7.54
N PRO A 31 8.55 -14.54 -6.33
CA PRO A 31 7.79 -14.95 -5.16
C PRO A 31 6.47 -14.16 -5.17
N PRO A 32 5.32 -14.78 -4.84
CA PRO A 32 4.05 -14.06 -4.80
C PRO A 32 4.30 -12.82 -3.93
N GLY A 33 4.32 -11.67 -4.59
CA GLY A 33 4.71 -10.42 -3.95
C GLY A 33 3.75 -10.13 -2.81
N ARG A 34 4.11 -9.16 -1.96
CA ARG A 34 3.08 -8.55 -1.11
C ARG A 34 1.95 -8.11 -2.02
N THR A 35 0.72 -8.49 -1.69
CA THR A 35 -0.47 -8.23 -2.52
C THR A 35 -0.77 -6.74 -2.66
N GLY A 36 -0.03 -5.86 -2.00
CA GLY A 36 -0.34 -4.44 -1.88
C GLY A 36 -1.39 -4.14 -0.80
N LEU A 37 -2.04 -5.14 -0.22
CA LEU A 37 -3.04 -4.95 0.84
C LEU A 37 -2.40 -4.45 2.14
N GLY A 38 -3.03 -3.45 2.77
CA GLY A 38 -2.77 -3.05 4.15
C GLY A 38 -3.43 -3.99 5.16
N ASP A 39 -3.06 -3.85 6.43
CA ASP A 39 -3.40 -4.79 7.51
C ASP A 39 -4.66 -4.43 8.32
N GLN A 40 -5.40 -3.40 7.90
CA GLN A 40 -6.57 -2.89 8.61
C GLN A 40 -7.74 -2.65 7.65
N PRO A 41 -8.35 -3.69 7.05
CA PRO A 41 -9.62 -3.56 6.37
C PRO A 41 -10.77 -3.48 7.38
N ASP A 42 -11.93 -2.96 6.94
CA ASP A 42 -13.16 -2.99 7.71
C ASP A 42 -14.37 -3.28 6.81
N LEU A 43 -15.44 -3.82 7.41
CA LEU A 43 -16.68 -4.20 6.72
C LEU A 43 -17.83 -3.31 7.20
N SER A 44 -18.64 -2.82 6.26
CA SER A 44 -19.84 -2.04 6.57
C SER A 44 -20.85 -2.85 7.40
N GLU A 45 -21.67 -2.17 8.21
CA GLU A 45 -22.64 -2.86 9.09
C GLU A 45 -23.69 -3.67 8.31
N ASP A 46 -23.94 -3.32 7.05
CA ASP A 46 -24.85 -4.06 6.16
C ASP A 46 -24.18 -5.25 5.44
N ASP A 47 -22.93 -5.56 5.76
CA ASP A 47 -22.14 -6.67 5.21
C ASP A 47 -21.89 -6.58 3.68
N LYS A 48 -22.05 -5.41 3.06
CA LYS A 48 -21.96 -5.25 1.60
C LYS A 48 -20.67 -4.65 1.09
N THR A 49 -20.04 -3.78 1.87
CA THR A 49 -18.90 -2.98 1.42
C THR A 49 -17.71 -3.21 2.33
N ILE A 50 -16.56 -3.53 1.73
CA ILE A 50 -15.28 -3.60 2.43
C ILE A 50 -14.52 -2.32 2.11
N VAL A 51 -13.97 -1.65 3.12
CA VAL A 51 -12.97 -0.60 2.95
C VAL A 51 -11.62 -1.13 3.36
N PHE A 52 -10.59 -0.85 2.59
CA PHE A 52 -9.27 -1.39 2.86
C PHE A 52 -8.16 -0.47 2.34
N PRO A 53 -7.03 -0.41 3.05
CA PRO A 53 -5.83 0.24 2.52
C PRO A 53 -5.20 -0.62 1.43
N TYR A 54 -4.79 0.01 0.35
CA TYR A 54 -4.04 -0.64 -0.72
C TYR A 54 -2.92 0.25 -1.22
N TYR A 55 -1.74 -0.35 -1.37
CA TYR A 55 -0.58 0.28 -1.96
C TYR A 55 -0.82 0.46 -3.46
N GLN A 56 -0.88 1.71 -3.89
CA GLN A 56 -0.94 2.02 -5.32
C GLN A 56 0.48 2.29 -5.80
N ASP A 57 0.90 1.57 -6.84
CA ASP A 57 2.25 1.68 -7.37
C ASP A 57 2.46 3.08 -7.99
N GLY A 58 3.36 3.86 -7.40
CA GLY A 58 3.57 5.27 -7.73
C GLY A 58 4.90 5.76 -7.17
N ASP A 59 5.54 6.67 -7.92
CA ASP A 59 6.92 7.17 -7.84
C ASP A 59 7.76 6.71 -6.63
N ALA A 60 8.89 6.08 -6.94
CA ALA A 60 9.84 5.38 -6.06
C ALA A 60 10.53 6.25 -5.00
N SER A 61 9.76 7.01 -4.21
CA SER A 61 10.20 7.51 -2.92
C SER A 61 10.04 6.39 -1.89
N LEU A 62 10.95 6.34 -0.93
CA LEU A 62 11.18 5.25 0.02
C LEU A 62 10.04 5.01 1.04
N SER A 63 8.81 5.40 0.72
CA SER A 63 7.65 5.43 1.60
C SER A 63 6.51 4.66 0.93
N PHE A 64 5.98 3.63 1.59
CA PHE A 64 4.77 2.97 1.10
C PHE A 64 3.60 3.94 1.19
N GLN A 65 3.06 4.34 0.04
CA GLN A 65 1.86 5.16 -0.04
C GLN A 65 0.67 4.22 -0.09
N TYR A 66 -0.19 4.30 0.92
CA TYR A 66 -1.43 3.54 0.99
C TYR A 66 -2.58 4.51 0.82
N GLU A 67 -3.45 4.22 -0.14
CA GLU A 67 -4.76 4.87 -0.26
C GLU A 67 -5.84 3.91 0.20
N VAL A 68 -6.98 4.44 0.61
CA VAL A 68 -8.14 3.64 0.98
C VAL A 68 -9.02 3.44 -0.24
N PHE A 69 -9.41 2.19 -0.44
CA PHE A 69 -10.31 1.72 -1.48
C PHE A 69 -11.56 1.14 -0.83
N HIS A 70 -12.63 1.05 -1.61
CA HIS A 70 -13.75 0.19 -1.27
C HIS A 70 -13.97 -0.86 -2.35
N MET A 71 -14.69 -1.92 -1.98
CA MET A 71 -15.20 -2.93 -2.91
C MET A 71 -16.45 -3.59 -2.34
N THR A 72 -17.19 -4.32 -3.16
CA THR A 72 -18.23 -5.22 -2.67
C THR A 72 -17.63 -6.38 -1.87
N ARG A 73 -18.42 -7.02 -1.02
CA ARG A 73 -18.00 -8.21 -0.27
C ARG A 73 -17.53 -9.35 -1.19
N GLU A 74 -18.05 -9.41 -2.40
CA GLU A 74 -17.69 -10.37 -3.44
C GLU A 74 -16.37 -10.03 -4.15
N GLY A 75 -15.77 -8.87 -3.85
CA GLY A 75 -14.53 -8.41 -4.46
C GLY A 75 -14.74 -7.70 -5.81
N GLU A 76 -15.94 -7.23 -6.07
CA GLU A 76 -16.31 -6.48 -7.29
C GLU A 76 -16.30 -4.97 -7.00
N GLU A 77 -16.38 -4.15 -8.04
CA GLU A 77 -16.50 -2.67 -7.93
C GLU A 77 -15.40 -2.04 -7.04
N VAL A 78 -14.14 -2.40 -7.31
CA VAL A 78 -13.00 -1.82 -6.61
C VAL A 78 -12.80 -0.37 -7.04
N GLU A 79 -12.99 0.57 -6.12
CA GLU A 79 -12.82 2.00 -6.37
C GLU A 79 -11.92 2.65 -5.31
N GLN A 80 -11.11 3.61 -5.74
CA GLN A 80 -10.26 4.41 -4.87
C GLN A 80 -11.09 5.50 -4.21
N VAL A 81 -11.07 5.56 -2.88
CA VAL A 81 -11.87 6.51 -2.08
C VAL A 81 -11.04 7.72 -1.68
N THR A 82 -9.74 7.53 -1.44
CA THR A 82 -8.84 8.61 -1.04
C THR A 82 -7.76 8.87 -2.09
N ASN A 83 -7.29 10.11 -2.17
CA ASN A 83 -6.12 10.48 -2.97
C ASN A 83 -5.23 11.45 -2.18
N LEU A 84 -4.64 10.95 -1.09
CA LEU A 84 -3.95 11.73 -0.08
C LEU A 84 -2.44 11.81 -0.30
N HIS A 85 -1.87 10.91 -1.11
CA HIS A 85 -0.43 10.72 -1.34
C HIS A 85 0.35 10.58 -0.03
N ALA A 86 -0.23 9.84 0.92
CA ALA A 86 0.29 9.64 2.28
C ALA A 86 0.09 8.17 2.70
N PHE A 87 0.45 7.81 3.92
CA PHE A 87 0.03 6.54 4.50
C PHE A 87 -1.39 6.69 5.05
N ALA A 88 -2.41 6.17 4.36
CA ALA A 88 -3.77 6.10 4.84
C ALA A 88 -4.11 4.67 5.28
N GLY A 89 -4.62 4.51 6.50
CA GLY A 89 -4.91 3.22 7.11
C GLY A 89 -5.91 3.33 8.27
N GLY A 90 -5.94 2.32 9.15
CA GLY A 90 -6.77 2.35 10.36
C GLY A 90 -8.25 2.59 10.08
N THR A 91 -8.81 1.86 9.11
CA THR A 91 -10.20 2.08 8.68
C THR A 91 -11.19 1.66 9.77
N LEU A 92 -12.26 2.43 9.92
CA LEU A 92 -13.35 2.14 10.84
C LEU A 92 -14.67 2.68 10.29
N PHE A 93 -15.59 1.81 9.93
CA PHE A 93 -16.95 2.16 9.59
C PHE A 93 -17.74 2.60 10.82
N PHE A 94 -18.46 3.71 10.67
CA PHE A 94 -19.42 4.11 11.68
C PHE A 94 -20.69 3.28 11.56
N ARG A 95 -21.17 2.76 12.70
CA ARG A 95 -22.46 2.08 12.76
C ARG A 95 -23.56 3.04 12.34
N LYS A 96 -24.49 2.54 11.52
CA LYS A 96 -25.69 3.23 11.01
C LYS A 96 -25.39 4.52 10.25
N SER A 97 -24.24 4.58 9.60
CA SER A 97 -23.81 5.72 8.80
C SER A 97 -23.17 5.25 7.50
N GLU A 98 -23.21 6.11 6.49
CA GLU A 98 -22.52 5.93 5.21
C GLU A 98 -21.12 6.55 5.26
N GLN A 99 -20.44 6.45 6.40
CA GLN A 99 -19.16 7.12 6.65
C GLN A 99 -18.18 6.19 7.34
N PHE A 100 -16.89 6.45 7.13
CA PHE A 100 -15.80 5.76 7.81
C PHE A 100 -14.72 6.74 8.25
N LEU A 101 -14.02 6.37 9.32
CA LEU A 101 -12.83 7.05 9.83
C LEU A 101 -11.58 6.37 9.28
N ILE A 102 -10.54 7.16 9.03
CA ILE A 102 -9.19 6.67 8.73
C ILE A 102 -8.17 7.41 9.59
N THR A 103 -7.00 6.79 9.73
CA THR A 103 -5.78 7.42 10.22
C THR A 103 -4.88 7.72 9.03
N VAL A 104 -4.34 8.93 8.98
CA VAL A 104 -3.40 9.37 7.94
C VAL A 104 -2.08 9.73 8.61
N ASP A 105 -0.97 9.24 8.08
CA ASP A 105 0.37 9.66 8.46
C ASP A 105 1.09 10.29 7.27
N ARG A 106 1.24 11.62 7.31
CA ARG A 106 1.90 12.37 6.23
C ARG A 106 3.42 12.32 6.31
N ASN A 107 3.96 11.93 7.47
CA ASN A 107 5.40 11.82 7.70
C ASN A 107 5.81 10.38 7.99
N PHE A 108 5.16 9.42 7.32
CA PHE A 108 5.35 7.98 7.57
C PHE A 108 6.81 7.50 7.44
N ALA A 109 7.58 8.05 6.50
CA ALA A 109 9.01 7.73 6.35
C ALA A 109 9.93 8.58 7.24
N GLY A 110 9.37 9.56 7.95
CA GLY A 110 10.08 10.39 8.93
C GLY A 110 10.22 9.72 10.29
N ARG A 111 10.93 10.40 11.21
CA ARG A 111 11.10 9.93 12.60
C ARG A 111 9.97 10.37 13.53
N ASP A 112 9.28 11.44 13.15
CA ASP A 112 8.21 12.06 13.93
C ASP A 112 6.91 11.88 13.16
N HIS A 113 6.11 10.88 13.54
CA HIS A 113 4.83 10.60 12.90
C HIS A 113 3.89 11.81 13.02
N ASP A 114 3.16 12.10 11.95
CA ASP A 114 2.20 13.20 11.89
C ASP A 114 0.82 12.61 11.63
N PHE A 115 0.21 12.10 12.71
CA PHE A 115 -1.07 11.39 12.65
C PHE A 115 -2.24 12.36 12.62
N GLU A 116 -3.04 12.25 11.57
CA GLU A 116 -4.32 12.91 11.41
C GLU A 116 -5.46 11.89 11.37
N TYR A 117 -6.65 12.32 11.79
CA TYR A 117 -7.86 11.52 11.70
C TYR A 117 -8.83 12.17 10.74
N TRP A 118 -9.37 11.38 9.81
CA TRP A 118 -10.28 11.89 8.80
C TRP A 118 -11.53 11.04 8.69
N ILE A 119 -12.68 11.68 8.57
CA ILE A 119 -13.94 11.03 8.26
C ILE A 119 -14.25 11.28 6.79
N PHE A 120 -14.55 10.22 6.06
CA PHE A 120 -14.98 10.25 4.67
C PHE A 120 -16.41 9.69 4.56
N ASP A 121 -17.17 10.22 3.59
CA ASP A 121 -18.33 9.50 3.08
C ASP A 121 -17.88 8.21 2.38
N ARG A 122 -18.75 7.19 2.32
CA ARG A 122 -18.43 5.84 1.81
C ARG A 122 -17.85 5.88 0.39
N ASP A 123 -18.32 6.81 -0.43
CA ASP A 123 -17.90 7.04 -1.82
C ASP A 123 -16.74 8.04 -1.96
N GLY A 124 -16.26 8.62 -0.85
CA GLY A 124 -15.19 9.62 -0.85
C GLY A 124 -15.62 11.00 -1.36
N SER A 125 -16.92 11.22 -1.61
CA SER A 125 -17.44 12.48 -2.16
C SER A 125 -17.23 13.67 -1.21
N SER A 126 -17.16 13.42 0.09
CA SER A 126 -16.81 14.41 1.08
C SER A 126 -15.87 13.87 2.15
N SER A 127 -15.09 14.76 2.75
CA SER A 127 -14.21 14.45 3.86
C SER A 127 -14.12 15.60 4.86
N LYS A 128 -13.81 15.26 6.10
CA LYS A 128 -13.51 16.22 7.16
C LYS A 128 -12.43 15.68 8.09
N GLU A 129 -11.53 16.55 8.48
CA GLU A 129 -10.56 16.26 9.54
C GLU A 129 -11.25 16.25 10.91
N VAL A 130 -10.79 15.36 11.79
CA VAL A 130 -11.23 15.25 13.18
C VAL A 130 -10.11 15.77 14.08
N ILE A 131 -10.37 16.89 14.76
CA ILE A 131 -9.45 17.45 15.75
C ILE A 131 -9.72 16.80 17.10
N ILE A 132 -8.69 16.17 17.67
CA ILE A 132 -8.73 15.58 19.01
C ILE A 132 -7.90 16.45 19.96
N ASP A 133 -8.60 17.24 20.79
CA ASP A 133 -7.96 18.02 21.85
C ASP A 133 -7.78 17.16 23.10
N ILE A 134 -6.52 16.88 23.47
CA ILE A 134 -6.20 16.19 24.73
C ILE A 134 -6.04 17.26 25.82
N PRO A 135 -6.88 17.27 26.87
CA PRO A 135 -6.77 18.27 27.93
C PRO A 135 -5.46 18.10 28.70
N ASP A 136 -4.87 19.24 29.09
CA ASP A 136 -3.65 19.30 29.89
C ASP A 136 -3.84 18.58 31.24
N GLN A 137 -2.96 17.63 31.55
CA GLN A 137 -2.98 16.81 32.77
C GLN A 137 -2.59 17.60 34.06
N ARG A 138 -2.56 18.94 34.03
CA ARG A 138 -2.00 19.80 35.10
C ARG A 138 -3.05 20.43 36.02
N GLU A 139 -4.25 19.88 36.12
CA GLU A 139 -5.24 20.29 37.12
C GLU A 139 -5.55 19.12 38.07
N GLY A 140 -4.68 18.89 39.05
CA GLY A 140 -4.88 17.82 40.04
C GLY A 140 -3.77 17.68 41.09
N GLY A 141 -3.15 18.79 41.50
CA GLY A 141 -2.17 18.83 42.60
C GLY A 141 -2.81 19.21 43.93
#